data_AF-A0A8T2EEN0-F1
#
_entry.id   AF-A0A8T2EEN0-F1
#
_cell.length_a   1.000
_cell.length_b   1.000
_cell.length_c   1.000
_cell.angle_alpha   90.00
_cell.angle_beta   90.00
_cell.angle_gamma   90.00
#
_symmetry.space_group_name_H-M   'P 1'
#
loop_
_entity.id
_entity.type
_entity.pdbx_description
1 polymer ?
#
loop_
_entity_poly.entity_id
_entity_poly.type
_entity_poly.pdbx_seq_one_letter_code
_entity_poly.pdbx_strand_id
1 'polypeptide(L)'
;MKKLARKWRRTRRDEDDDKFVLPTSEDVDSRPIDTQEQEEYVRYLEEAHAQQSLQWRSVFVVLLICFGAFLFYSIFQQFMSPWELRYHAYFMEDLKSWMVISAEWIAIMACSLSIVGLRDKKNDHRRWFWYSCVVGSALTIFWLYYLLRLPKFRWDAIWLPFGPLCGAGICLYVDHLLEESSEEVKKLRNYMYAYKAR
;
A
#
# COMPACT_ATOMS: atom_id res chain seq x y z
N MET A 1 -41.75 29.05 9.25
CA MET A 1 -41.26 27.77 8.71
C MET A 1 -41.83 27.35 7.34
N LYS A 2 -43.04 27.77 6.90
CA LYS A 2 -43.64 27.34 5.61
C LYS A 2 -42.98 27.88 4.32
N LYS A 3 -42.12 28.91 4.40
CA LYS A 3 -41.39 29.47 3.23
C LYS A 3 -40.11 28.70 2.89
N LEU A 4 -39.44 28.11 3.89
CA LEU A 4 -38.21 27.33 3.69
C LEU A 4 -38.50 25.97 3.02
N ALA A 5 -39.58 25.31 3.42
CA ALA A 5 -39.99 24.03 2.82
C ALA A 5 -40.37 24.15 1.32
N ARG A 6 -40.89 25.30 0.89
CA ARG A 6 -41.17 25.57 -0.52
C ARG A 6 -39.92 25.85 -1.35
N LYS A 7 -38.91 26.49 -0.76
CA LYS A 7 -37.64 26.75 -1.43
C LYS A 7 -36.87 25.45 -1.68
N TRP A 8 -36.82 24.57 -0.67
CA TRP A 8 -36.13 23.28 -0.77
C TRP A 8 -36.75 22.32 -1.79
N ARG A 9 -38.09 22.30 -1.91
CA ARG A 9 -38.77 21.44 -2.90
C ARG A 9 -38.59 21.93 -4.34
N ARG A 10 -38.22 23.21 -4.55
CA ARG A 10 -37.93 23.76 -5.89
C ARG A 10 -36.50 23.44 -6.31
N THR A 11 -35.53 23.62 -5.41
CA THR A 11 -34.11 23.26 -5.67
C THR A 11 -33.95 21.78 -6.02
N ARG A 12 -34.67 20.89 -5.32
CA ARG A 12 -34.58 19.45 -5.57
C ARG A 12 -35.21 19.02 -6.91
N ARG A 13 -36.14 19.80 -7.47
CA ARG A 13 -36.76 19.46 -8.75
C ARG A 13 -35.90 19.92 -9.94
N ASP A 14 -35.18 21.03 -9.78
CA ASP A 14 -34.26 21.51 -10.80
C ASP A 14 -32.92 20.71 -10.80
N GLU A 15 -32.49 20.16 -9.65
CA GLU A 15 -31.26 19.35 -9.55
C GLU A 15 -31.37 17.92 -10.12
N ASP A 16 -32.57 17.32 -10.16
CA ASP A 16 -32.76 15.95 -10.64
C ASP A 16 -33.00 15.86 -12.17
N ASP A 17 -33.47 16.94 -12.81
CA ASP A 17 -33.69 16.97 -14.28
C ASP A 17 -32.42 17.39 -15.05
N ASP A 18 -31.51 18.16 -14.46
CA ASP A 18 -30.25 18.60 -15.11
C ASP A 18 -29.10 17.59 -14.97
N LYS A 19 -29.22 16.57 -14.11
CA LYS A 19 -28.12 15.63 -13.80
C LYS A 19 -28.08 14.38 -14.70
N PHE A 20 -29.13 14.15 -15.50
CA PHE A 20 -29.22 13.02 -16.43
C PHE A 20 -29.18 13.45 -17.91
N VAL A 21 -28.71 14.66 -18.20
CA VAL A 21 -28.27 15.00 -19.55
C VAL A 21 -26.84 14.48 -19.69
N LEU A 22 -26.70 13.27 -20.26
CA LEU A 22 -25.43 12.85 -20.85
C LEU A 22 -24.96 14.00 -21.74
N PRO A 23 -23.74 14.52 -21.59
CA PRO A 23 -23.26 15.62 -22.41
C PRO A 23 -23.37 15.17 -23.86
N THR A 24 -24.33 15.75 -24.58
CA THR A 24 -24.48 15.57 -26.01
C THR A 24 -23.17 16.01 -26.64
N SER A 25 -22.68 15.25 -27.61
CA SER A 25 -21.36 15.39 -28.26
C SER A 25 -21.08 16.76 -28.88
N GLU A 26 -22.00 17.71 -28.78
CA GLU A 26 -21.91 19.08 -29.29
C GLU A 26 -21.48 20.11 -28.22
N ASP A 27 -21.58 19.79 -26.92
CA ASP A 27 -21.16 20.68 -25.82
C ASP A 27 -19.71 20.46 -25.35
N VAL A 28 -19.04 19.42 -25.88
CA VAL A 28 -17.59 19.29 -25.77
C VAL A 28 -17.01 20.21 -26.84
N ASP A 29 -16.66 21.42 -26.42
CA ASP A 29 -15.93 22.42 -27.20
C ASP A 29 -14.87 21.70 -28.04
N SER A 30 -15.20 21.44 -29.32
CA SER A 30 -14.43 20.57 -30.22
C SER A 30 -13.21 21.30 -30.77
N ARG A 31 -12.70 22.25 -29.98
CA ARG A 31 -11.43 22.91 -30.22
C ARG A 31 -10.34 21.97 -29.73
N PRO A 32 -9.33 21.67 -30.57
CA PRO A 32 -8.14 21.00 -30.07
C PRO A 32 -7.61 21.81 -28.88
N ILE A 33 -7.36 21.12 -27.77
CA ILE A 33 -6.87 21.72 -26.52
C ILE A 33 -5.68 22.63 -26.86
N ASP A 34 -5.65 23.83 -26.27
CA ASP A 34 -4.56 24.75 -26.55
C ASP A 34 -3.23 24.15 -26.04
N THR A 35 -2.16 24.36 -26.80
CA THR A 35 -0.85 23.78 -26.49
C THR A 35 -0.32 24.21 -25.12
N GLN A 36 -0.69 25.41 -24.67
CA GLN A 36 -0.34 25.91 -23.36
C GLN A 36 -1.15 25.22 -22.25
N GLU A 37 -2.47 25.05 -22.46
CA GLU A 37 -3.33 24.30 -21.54
C GLU A 37 -2.85 22.83 -21.42
N GLN A 38 -2.46 22.20 -22.52
CA GLN A 38 -1.92 20.84 -22.51
C GLN A 38 -0.63 20.72 -21.68
N GLU A 39 0.30 21.67 -21.82
CA GLU A 39 1.55 21.71 -21.05
C GLU A 39 1.29 21.96 -19.55
N GLU A 40 0.28 22.76 -19.21
CA GLU A 40 -0.14 23.00 -17.83
C GLU A 40 -0.79 21.76 -17.21
N TYR A 41 -1.64 21.03 -17.97
CA TYR A 41 -2.23 19.76 -17.53
C TYR A 41 -1.17 18.68 -17.29
N VAL A 42 -0.19 18.52 -18.19
CA VAL A 42 0.89 17.53 -18.02
C VAL A 42 1.73 17.86 -16.77
N ARG A 43 2.03 19.13 -16.55
CA ARG A 43 2.80 19.58 -15.37
C ARG A 43 2.02 19.36 -14.07
N TYR A 44 0.73 19.67 -14.08
CA TYR A 44 -0.16 19.39 -12.95
C TYR A 44 -0.19 17.89 -12.62
N LEU A 45 -0.28 17.03 -13.64
CA LEU A 45 -0.23 15.58 -13.44
C LEU A 45 1.12 15.13 -12.87
N GLU A 46 2.25 15.61 -13.41
CA GLU A 46 3.59 15.32 -12.87
C GLU A 46 3.71 15.68 -11.38
N GLU A 47 3.25 16.88 -11.00
CA GLU A 47 3.29 17.36 -9.61
C GLU A 47 2.34 16.56 -8.70
N ALA A 48 1.11 16.30 -9.16
CA ALA A 48 0.12 15.51 -8.43
C ALA A 48 0.60 14.07 -8.19
N HIS A 49 1.17 13.42 -9.21
CA HIS A 49 1.74 12.08 -9.10
C HIS A 49 2.95 12.05 -8.15
N ALA A 50 3.84 13.04 -8.22
CA ALA A 50 4.98 13.13 -7.30
C ALA A 50 4.52 13.28 -5.85
N GLN A 51 3.49 14.08 -5.60
CA GLN A 51 2.94 14.28 -4.26
C GLN A 51 2.20 13.04 -3.74
N GLN A 52 1.37 12.40 -4.57
CA GLN A 52 0.67 11.17 -4.21
C GLN A 52 1.66 10.03 -3.92
N SER A 53 2.71 9.90 -4.73
CA SER A 53 3.78 8.93 -4.52
C SER A 53 4.43 9.07 -3.15
N LEU A 54 4.80 10.29 -2.76
CA LEU A 54 5.38 10.56 -1.46
C LEU A 54 4.41 10.29 -0.31
N GLN A 55 3.14 10.66 -0.47
CA GLN A 55 2.10 10.42 0.54
C GLN A 55 1.90 8.92 0.78
N TRP A 56 1.70 8.14 -0.28
CA TRP A 56 1.49 6.69 -0.16
C TRP A 56 2.72 5.99 0.41
N ARG A 57 3.93 6.30 -0.09
CA ARG A 57 5.18 5.75 0.47
C ARG A 57 5.30 6.06 1.97
N SER A 58 4.94 7.28 2.39
CA SER A 58 4.96 7.67 3.81
C SER A 58 3.97 6.85 4.65
N VAL A 59 2.73 6.71 4.18
CA VAL A 59 1.68 5.93 4.89
C VAL A 59 2.12 4.49 5.10
N PHE A 60 2.66 3.82 4.07
CA PHE A 60 3.12 2.44 4.20
C PHE A 60 4.37 2.29 5.08
N VAL A 61 5.30 3.24 5.03
CA VAL A 61 6.45 3.25 5.95
C VAL A 61 5.99 3.38 7.41
N VAL A 62 5.04 4.29 7.70
CA VAL A 62 4.49 4.45 9.05
C VAL A 62 3.77 3.17 9.51
N LEU A 63 2.97 2.55 8.63
CA LEU A 63 2.28 1.30 8.93
C LEU A 63 3.26 0.17 9.26
N LEU A 64 4.33 0.02 8.48
CA LEU A 64 5.38 -0.98 8.75
C LEU A 64 6.13 -0.71 10.06
N ILE A 65 6.39 0.56 10.40
CA ILE A 65 7.00 0.92 11.68
C ILE A 65 6.08 0.54 12.84
N CYS A 66 4.77 0.82 12.75
CA CYS A 66 3.80 0.42 13.76
C CYS A 66 3.75 -1.10 13.92
N PHE A 67 3.78 -1.85 12.81
CA PHE A 67 3.85 -3.31 12.85
C PHE A 67 5.15 -3.83 13.48
N GLY A 68 6.30 -3.24 13.11
CA GLY A 68 7.60 -3.56 13.72
C GLY A 68 7.65 -3.27 15.22
N ALA A 69 7.05 -2.18 15.67
CA ALA A 69 6.94 -1.85 17.10
C ALA A 69 6.07 -2.87 17.86
N PHE A 70 4.98 -3.33 17.24
CA PHE A 70 4.15 -4.40 17.78
C PHE A 70 4.92 -5.73 17.90
N LEU A 71 5.70 -6.10 16.88
CA LEU A 71 6.57 -7.28 16.95
C LEU A 71 7.65 -7.14 18.03
N PHE A 72 8.25 -5.96 18.17
CA PHE A 72 9.24 -5.70 19.22
C PHE A 72 8.63 -5.83 20.62
N TYR A 73 7.41 -5.32 20.82
CA TYR A 73 6.66 -5.52 22.06
C TYR A 73 6.37 -7.00 22.32
N SER A 74 6.02 -7.76 21.29
CA SER A 74 5.81 -9.22 21.35
C SER A 74 7.09 -9.95 21.81
N ILE A 75 8.25 -9.59 21.26
CA ILE A 75 9.55 -10.14 21.68
C ILE A 75 9.83 -9.81 23.15
N PHE A 76 9.60 -8.56 23.55
CA PHE A 76 9.84 -8.12 24.92
C PHE A 76 8.96 -8.88 25.93
N GLN A 77 7.68 -9.06 25.59
CA GLN A 77 6.73 -9.86 26.36
C GLN A 77 7.19 -11.33 26.43
N GLN A 78 7.62 -11.92 25.32
CA GLN A 78 8.10 -13.30 25.28
C GLN A 78 9.39 -13.52 26.11
N PHE A 79 10.19 -12.47 26.30
CA PHE A 79 11.38 -12.50 27.15
C PHE A 79 11.07 -12.37 28.65
N MET A 80 10.16 -11.47 29.03
CA MET A 80 9.76 -11.23 30.42
C MET A 80 8.80 -12.30 30.96
N SER A 81 7.81 -12.66 30.15
CA SER A 81 6.72 -13.59 30.49
C SER A 81 6.53 -14.62 29.36
N PRO A 82 7.35 -15.69 29.32
CA PRO A 82 7.29 -16.64 28.23
C PRO A 82 5.89 -17.28 28.16
N TRP A 83 5.30 -17.30 26.96
CA TRP A 83 4.00 -17.94 26.66
C TRP A 83 2.76 -17.25 27.23
N GLU A 84 2.87 -16.02 27.76
CA GLU A 84 1.70 -15.25 28.21
C GLU A 84 0.85 -14.76 27.03
N LEU A 85 1.49 -14.54 25.87
CA LEU A 85 0.81 -14.18 24.62
C LEU A 85 0.08 -15.38 24.02
N ARG A 86 -1.26 -15.25 23.89
CA ARG A 86 -2.16 -16.32 23.42
C ARG A 86 -1.72 -17.00 22.12
N TYR A 87 -1.19 -16.25 21.15
CA TYR A 87 -0.78 -16.81 19.86
C TYR A 87 0.58 -17.53 19.92
N HIS A 88 1.45 -17.18 20.85
CA HIS A 88 2.71 -17.91 21.11
C HIS A 88 2.47 -19.15 21.95
N ALA A 89 1.56 -19.07 22.94
CA ALA A 89 1.22 -20.17 23.84
C ALA A 89 0.84 -21.46 23.12
N TYR A 90 0.22 -21.37 21.93
CA TYR A 90 -0.15 -22.53 21.13
C TYR A 90 1.05 -23.39 20.72
N PHE A 91 2.23 -22.78 20.63
CA PHE A 91 3.45 -23.45 20.19
C PHE A 91 4.35 -23.91 21.34
N MET A 92 3.89 -23.78 22.60
CA MET A 92 4.69 -24.10 23.79
C MET A 92 5.23 -25.53 23.83
N GLU A 93 4.48 -26.49 23.26
CA GLU A 93 4.85 -27.92 23.27
C GLU A 93 5.91 -28.27 22.21
N ASP A 94 5.86 -27.62 21.04
CA ASP A 94 6.70 -27.96 19.88
C ASP A 94 7.87 -26.98 19.64
N LEU A 95 7.77 -25.72 20.10
CA LEU A 95 8.75 -24.67 19.85
C LEU A 95 9.45 -24.21 21.14
N LYS A 96 10.76 -23.97 21.05
CA LYS A 96 11.50 -23.30 22.12
C LYS A 96 11.25 -21.79 22.04
N SER A 97 11.15 -21.11 23.19
CA SER A 97 10.94 -19.65 23.25
C SER A 97 11.96 -18.87 22.41
N TRP A 98 13.23 -19.30 22.40
CA TRP A 98 14.29 -18.71 21.57
C TRP A 98 14.03 -18.77 20.06
N MET A 99 13.33 -19.79 19.56
CA MET A 99 13.01 -19.91 18.13
C MET A 99 11.89 -18.94 17.73
N VAL A 100 10.94 -18.68 18.63
CA VAL A 100 9.89 -17.67 18.41
C VAL A 100 10.51 -16.28 18.37
N ILE A 101 11.38 -15.97 19.34
CA ILE A 101 12.11 -14.70 19.40
C ILE A 101 12.94 -14.48 18.13
N SER A 102 13.68 -15.49 17.66
CA SER A 102 14.48 -15.36 16.45
C SER A 102 13.61 -15.15 15.19
N ALA A 103 12.48 -15.83 15.08
CA ALA A 103 11.54 -15.64 13.97
C ALA A 103 10.94 -14.22 13.97
N GLU A 104 10.58 -13.67 15.13
CA GLU A 104 10.10 -12.29 15.24
C GLU A 104 11.20 -11.25 14.89
N TRP A 105 12.46 -11.49 15.28
CA TRP A 105 13.59 -10.66 14.85
C TRP A 105 13.78 -10.68 13.33
N ILE A 106 13.67 -11.84 12.69
CA ILE A 106 13.74 -11.97 11.23
C ILE A 106 12.56 -11.23 10.58
N ALA A 107 11.38 -11.22 11.20
CA ALA A 107 10.23 -10.46 10.70
C ALA A 107 10.44 -8.95 10.78
N ILE A 108 11.05 -8.45 11.86
CA ILE A 108 11.47 -7.03 11.97
C ILE A 108 12.50 -6.70 10.89
N MET A 109 13.45 -7.60 10.62
CA MET A 109 14.42 -7.43 9.53
C MET A 109 13.76 -7.40 8.15
N ALA A 110 12.77 -8.25 7.88
CA ALA A 110 12.01 -8.19 6.64
C ALA A 110 11.28 -6.83 6.49
N CYS A 111 10.68 -6.34 7.57
CA CYS A 111 10.00 -5.03 7.57
C CYS A 111 10.98 -3.87 7.34
N SER A 112 12.16 -3.91 7.96
CA SER A 112 13.17 -2.85 7.77
C SER A 112 13.72 -2.85 6.34
N LEU A 113 13.94 -4.01 5.73
CA LEU A 113 14.33 -4.13 4.31
C LEU A 113 13.27 -3.55 3.38
N SER A 114 11.98 -3.79 3.64
CA SER A 114 10.87 -3.17 2.90
C SER A 114 10.89 -1.64 3.02
N ILE A 115 11.13 -1.10 4.23
CA ILE A 115 11.22 0.36 4.46
C ILE A 115 12.42 0.96 3.71
N VAL A 116 13.56 0.27 3.70
CA VAL A 116 14.75 0.71 2.95
C VAL A 116 14.46 0.69 1.45
N GLY A 117 13.80 -0.34 0.93
CA GLY A 117 13.38 -0.42 -0.47
C GLY A 117 12.46 0.74 -0.89
N LEU A 118 11.50 1.11 -0.05
CA LEU A 118 10.58 2.24 -0.29
C LEU A 118 11.29 3.61 -0.29
N ARG A 119 12.37 3.76 0.47
CA ARG A 119 13.14 5.01 0.59
C ARG A 119 14.21 5.15 -0.49
N ASP A 120 14.75 4.04 -0.98
CA ASP A 120 15.83 4.08 -1.96
C ASP A 120 15.27 4.41 -3.36
N LYS A 121 15.76 5.50 -3.96
CA LYS A 121 15.42 5.90 -5.33
C LYS A 121 16.44 5.39 -6.36
N LYS A 122 17.52 4.74 -5.93
CA LYS A 122 18.56 4.21 -6.84
C LYS A 122 18.19 2.85 -7.41
N ASN A 123 18.89 2.47 -8.48
CA ASN A 123 18.73 1.23 -9.25
C ASN A 123 18.79 -0.08 -8.43
N ASP A 124 19.16 -0.01 -7.15
CA ASP A 124 19.24 -1.17 -6.23
C ASP A 124 17.97 -1.40 -5.39
N HIS A 125 16.94 -0.53 -5.43
CA HIS A 125 15.68 -0.70 -4.67
C HIS A 125 15.01 -2.07 -4.94
N ARG A 126 15.02 -2.53 -6.19
CA ARG A 126 14.47 -3.83 -6.59
C ARG A 126 15.14 -5.01 -5.89
N ARG A 127 16.43 -4.92 -5.52
CA ARG A 127 17.13 -5.98 -4.77
C ARG A 127 16.67 -6.05 -3.32
N TRP A 128 16.49 -4.90 -2.66
CA TRP A 128 15.97 -4.83 -1.28
C TRP A 128 14.59 -5.47 -1.16
N PHE A 129 13.76 -5.21 -2.15
CA PHE A 129 12.44 -5.77 -2.33
C PHE A 129 12.45 -7.29 -2.52
N TRP A 130 13.35 -7.81 -3.36
CA TRP A 130 13.57 -9.26 -3.49
C TRP A 130 14.06 -9.90 -2.19
N TYR A 131 15.02 -9.29 -1.49
CA TYR A 131 15.49 -9.80 -0.20
C TYR A 131 14.37 -9.83 0.83
N SER A 132 13.56 -8.77 0.90
CA SER A 132 12.39 -8.74 1.79
C SER A 132 11.39 -9.85 1.48
N CYS A 133 11.14 -10.14 0.19
CA CYS A 133 10.23 -11.20 -0.23
C CYS A 133 10.77 -12.61 0.07
N VAL A 134 12.07 -12.84 -0.14
CA VAL A 134 12.73 -14.11 0.19
C VAL A 134 12.70 -14.36 1.70
N VAL A 135 13.03 -13.34 2.50
CA VAL A 135 12.99 -13.46 3.97
C VAL A 135 11.54 -13.65 4.47
N GLY A 136 10.58 -12.92 3.91
CA GLY A 136 9.15 -13.06 4.23
C GLY A 136 8.59 -14.43 3.87
N SER A 137 8.98 -14.99 2.72
CA SER A 137 8.53 -16.33 2.31
C SER A 137 9.14 -17.43 3.19
N ALA A 138 10.42 -17.34 3.56
CA ALA A 138 11.03 -18.27 4.52
C ALA A 138 10.30 -18.27 5.87
N LEU A 139 9.94 -17.08 6.38
CA LEU A 139 9.14 -16.95 7.60
C LEU A 139 7.74 -17.54 7.46
N THR A 140 7.09 -17.32 6.32
CA THR A 140 5.76 -17.87 6.04
C THR A 140 5.80 -19.40 6.08
N ILE A 141 6.79 -20.00 5.41
CA ILE A 141 6.97 -21.45 5.38
C ILE A 141 7.24 -21.98 6.80
N PHE A 142 8.11 -21.31 7.56
CA PHE A 142 8.41 -21.67 8.94
C PHE A 142 7.13 -21.70 9.80
N TRP A 143 6.37 -20.61 9.84
CA TRP A 143 5.16 -20.53 10.66
C TRP A 143 4.07 -21.48 10.17
N LEU A 144 3.86 -21.58 8.85
CA LEU A 144 2.86 -22.48 8.27
C LEU A 144 3.16 -23.95 8.60
N TYR A 145 4.43 -24.35 8.55
CA TYR A 145 4.85 -25.70 8.93
C TYR A 145 4.44 -26.05 10.36
N TYR A 146 4.71 -25.17 11.33
CA TYR A 146 4.32 -25.40 12.73
C TYR A 146 2.81 -25.28 12.94
N LEU A 147 2.12 -24.40 12.20
CA LEU A 147 0.68 -24.23 12.30
C LEU A 147 -0.09 -25.46 11.77
N LEU A 148 0.44 -26.13 10.74
CA LEU A 148 -0.09 -27.40 10.21
C LEU A 148 0.21 -28.60 11.12
N ARG A 149 1.27 -28.52 11.92
CA ARG A 149 1.63 -29.57 12.88
C ARG A 149 0.73 -29.57 14.13
N LEU A 150 0.04 -28.45 14.39
CA LEU A 150 -0.89 -28.35 15.51
C LEU A 150 -2.11 -29.29 15.32
N PRO A 151 -2.57 -29.98 16.38
CA PRO A 151 -3.68 -30.93 16.30
C PRO A 151 -5.03 -30.27 15.97
N LYS A 152 -5.15 -28.95 16.17
CA LYS A 152 -6.31 -28.15 15.74
C LYS A 152 -5.80 -26.92 15.02
N PHE A 153 -6.24 -26.73 13.78
CA PHE A 153 -5.94 -25.52 13.01
C PHE A 153 -6.64 -24.31 13.65
N ARG A 154 -5.86 -23.28 13.99
CA ARG A 154 -6.37 -22.06 14.65
C ARG A 154 -6.17 -20.86 13.73
N TRP A 155 -7.29 -20.33 13.22
CA TRP A 155 -7.28 -19.15 12.34
C TRP A 155 -6.73 -17.89 13.01
N ASP A 156 -6.82 -17.78 14.34
CA ASP A 156 -6.31 -16.63 15.11
C ASP A 156 -4.79 -16.42 14.99
N ALA A 157 -4.03 -17.47 14.64
CA ALA A 157 -2.58 -17.43 14.49
C ALA A 157 -2.14 -17.23 13.03
N ILE A 158 -3.07 -17.13 12.07
CA ILE A 158 -2.77 -17.05 10.64
C ILE A 158 -2.08 -15.73 10.27
N TRP A 159 -2.23 -14.68 11.08
CA TRP A 159 -1.54 -13.41 10.82
C TRP A 159 -0.01 -13.50 11.03
N LEU A 160 0.52 -14.46 11.80
CA LEU A 160 1.97 -14.64 11.98
C LEU A 160 2.69 -15.00 10.66
N PRO A 161 2.28 -16.03 9.90
CA PRO A 161 2.89 -16.35 8.61
C PRO A 161 2.62 -15.26 7.56
N PHE A 162 1.39 -14.76 7.49
CA PHE A 162 0.99 -13.88 6.40
C PHE A 162 1.33 -12.41 6.63
N GLY A 163 1.51 -11.94 7.87
CA GLY A 163 1.76 -10.52 8.16
C GLY A 163 2.99 -9.96 7.44
N PRO A 164 4.20 -10.50 7.67
CA PRO A 164 5.41 -10.03 7.01
C PRO A 164 5.38 -10.20 5.47
N LEU A 165 4.77 -11.28 4.97
CA LEU A 165 4.65 -11.55 3.53
C LEU A 165 3.68 -10.58 2.85
N CYS A 166 2.50 -10.36 3.44
CA CYS A 166 1.53 -9.39 2.95
C CYS A 166 2.10 -7.97 3.02
N GLY A 167 2.82 -7.62 4.09
CA GLY A 167 3.51 -6.34 4.20
C GLY A 167 4.52 -6.11 3.07
N ALA A 168 5.41 -7.07 2.83
CA ALA A 168 6.39 -7.01 1.74
C ALA A 168 5.71 -6.97 0.35
N GLY A 169 4.69 -7.82 0.14
CA GLY A 169 3.93 -7.89 -1.12
C GLY A 169 3.18 -6.60 -1.46
N ILE A 170 2.51 -5.99 -0.47
CA ILE A 170 1.82 -4.71 -0.66
C ILE A 170 2.84 -3.60 -0.96
N CYS A 171 3.99 -3.59 -0.30
CA CYS A 171 5.03 -2.59 -0.56
C CYS A 171 5.62 -2.72 -1.97
N LEU A 172 5.84 -3.94 -2.45
CA LEU A 172 6.23 -4.21 -3.84
C LEU A 172 5.18 -3.70 -4.84
N TYR A 173 3.92 -4.00 -4.56
CA TYR A 173 2.82 -3.62 -5.44
C TYR A 173 2.66 -2.09 -5.53
N VAL A 174 2.75 -1.40 -4.38
CA VAL A 174 2.71 0.05 -4.33
C VAL A 174 3.89 0.66 -5.07
N ASP A 175 5.11 0.12 -4.89
CA ASP A 175 6.27 0.64 -5.62
C ASP A 175 6.13 0.46 -7.13
N HIS A 176 5.64 -0.70 -7.59
CA HIS A 176 5.37 -0.96 -9.00
C HIS A 176 4.31 -0.02 -9.57
N LEU A 177 3.20 0.20 -8.86
CA LEU A 177 2.16 1.14 -9.28
C LEU A 177 2.69 2.57 -9.41
N LEU A 178 3.57 2.97 -8.49
CA LEU A 178 4.18 4.30 -8.52
C LEU A 178 5.16 4.44 -9.70
N GLU A 179 5.91 3.39 -10.01
CA GLU A 179 6.80 3.36 -11.18
C GLU A 179 6.00 3.43 -12.48
N GLU A 180 4.98 2.58 -12.65
CA GLU A 180 4.10 2.56 -13.83
C GLU A 180 3.44 3.92 -14.06
N SER A 181 2.89 4.53 -13.01
CA SER A 181 2.28 5.86 -13.11
C SER A 181 3.27 6.94 -13.57
N SER A 182 4.55 6.83 -13.17
CA SER A 182 5.58 7.76 -13.59
C SER A 182 5.97 7.59 -15.07
N GLU A 183 5.95 6.33 -15.55
CA GLU A 183 6.22 6.01 -16.96
C GLU A 183 5.10 6.51 -17.87
N GLU A 184 3.84 6.36 -17.46
CA GLU A 184 2.68 6.86 -18.20
C GLU A 184 2.72 8.38 -18.35
N VAL A 185 3.02 9.11 -17.28
CA VAL A 185 3.17 10.57 -17.32
C VAL A 185 4.32 10.98 -18.25
N LYS A 186 5.46 10.28 -18.18
CA LYS A 186 6.60 10.54 -19.07
C LYS A 186 6.26 10.24 -20.54
N LYS A 187 5.47 9.19 -20.79
CA LYS A 187 4.98 8.84 -22.12
C LYS A 187 4.03 9.90 -22.66
N LEU A 188 3.15 10.44 -21.82
CA LEU A 188 2.26 11.56 -22.15
C LEU A 188 3.07 12.80 -22.58
N ARG A 189 4.12 13.14 -21.83
CA ARG A 189 5.04 14.23 -22.18
C ARG A 189 5.78 13.98 -23.50
N ASN A 190 6.22 12.75 -23.74
CA ASN A 190 6.89 12.39 -25.00
C ASN A 190 5.95 12.51 -26.21
N TYR A 191 4.67 12.15 -26.07
CA TYR A 191 3.68 12.33 -27.14
C TYR A 191 3.43 13.79 -27.47
N MET A 192 3.39 14.66 -26.45
CA MET A 192 3.29 16.11 -26.63
C MET A 192 4.51 16.66 -27.41
N TYR A 193 5.72 16.25 -27.06
CA TYR A 193 6.93 16.67 -27.80
C TYR A 193 6.97 16.12 -29.23
N ALA A 194 6.56 14.86 -29.44
CA ALA A 194 6.52 14.25 -30.77
C ALA A 194 5.49 14.95 -31.69
N TYR A 195 4.37 15.42 -31.12
CA TYR A 195 3.39 16.21 -31.84
C TYR A 195 3.93 17.61 -32.18
N LYS A 196 4.58 18.29 -31.23
CA LYS A 196 5.17 19.63 -31.44
C LYS A 196 6.33 19.65 -32.43
N ALA A 197 7.01 18.51 -32.63
CA ALA A 197 8.12 18.35 -33.56
C ALA A 197 7.69 18.02 -35.00
N ARG A 198 6.39 17.75 -35.24
CA ARG A 198 5.83 17.40 -36.55
C ARG A 198 5.11 18.59 -37.16
#